data_AF-A0A941DUL7-F1
#
_entry.id   AF-A0A941DUL7-F1
#
_cell.length_a   1.000
_cell.length_b   1.000
_cell.length_c   1.000
_cell.angle_alpha   90.00
_cell.angle_beta   90.00
_cell.angle_gamma   90.00
#
_symmetry.space_group_name_H-M   'P 1'
#
loop_
_entity.id
_entity.type
_entity.pdbx_description
1 polymer ?
#
loop_
_entity_poly.entity_id
_entity_poly.type
_entity_poly.pdbx_seq_one_letter_code
_entity_poly.pdbx_strand_id
1 'polypeptide(L)'
;MAHKSLNTSRKFYLGMMSLTQVFSYFLLFGAIPMMYQFINQILYKKKTEAWENYKGTALLRSFALSTMWVVSIPSFIFAVETMNASLWICILQGFGISVCGTMIAVLFSYFQEKHYGVNLTYGLQDEIAEILLHADPIEERKKKVIEFIFLFQVKKV
;
A
#
# COMPACT_ATOMS: atom_id res chain seq x y z
N MET A 1 13.75 10.90 -11.38
CA MET A 1 12.68 10.17 -12.10
C MET A 1 11.58 9.58 -11.20
N ALA A 2 11.75 9.49 -9.87
CA ALA A 2 10.70 9.01 -8.95
C ALA A 2 9.47 9.94 -8.80
N HIS A 3 9.61 11.24 -9.09
CA HIS A 3 8.52 12.24 -9.00
C HIS A 3 7.30 11.96 -9.89
N LYS A 4 7.47 11.25 -11.02
CA LYS A 4 6.35 10.92 -11.94
C LYS A 4 5.55 9.68 -11.51
N SER A 5 6.03 8.90 -10.54
CA SER A 5 5.37 7.66 -10.13
C SER A 5 4.27 7.85 -9.09
N LEU A 6 4.25 8.97 -8.35
CA LEU A 6 3.23 9.28 -7.34
C LEU A 6 2.32 10.46 -7.72
N ASN A 7 2.33 10.86 -9.00
CA ASN A 7 1.72 12.11 -9.42
C ASN A 7 0.19 12.07 -9.56
N THR A 8 -0.47 10.98 -9.15
CA THR A 8 -1.91 10.80 -9.32
C THR A 8 -2.47 10.04 -8.13
N SER A 9 -3.63 10.47 -7.63
CA SER A 9 -4.40 9.78 -6.58
C SER A 9 -4.39 8.26 -6.80
N ARG A 10 -4.71 7.83 -8.02
CA ARG A 10 -4.71 6.43 -8.47
C ARG A 10 -3.44 5.64 -8.19
N LYS A 11 -2.25 6.21 -8.45
CA LYS A 11 -0.97 5.51 -8.23
C LYS A 11 -0.67 5.40 -6.74
N PHE A 12 -1.03 6.42 -5.98
CA PHE A 12 -0.95 6.38 -4.53
C PHE A 12 -1.95 5.40 -3.93
N TYR A 13 -3.19 5.34 -4.44
CA TYR A 13 -4.20 4.35 -4.05
C TYR A 13 -3.70 2.93 -4.29
N LEU A 14 -3.19 2.66 -5.50
CA LEU A 14 -2.63 1.37 -5.85
C LEU A 14 -1.40 1.04 -4.99
N GLY A 15 -0.55 2.02 -4.69
CA GLY A 15 0.59 1.89 -3.79
C GLY A 15 0.17 1.55 -2.35
N MET A 16 -0.82 2.25 -1.80
CA MET A 16 -1.40 1.96 -0.49
C MET A 16 -1.93 0.52 -0.45
N MET A 17 -2.75 0.13 -1.43
CA MET A 17 -3.28 -1.22 -1.49
C MET A 17 -2.17 -2.27 -1.58
N SER A 18 -1.23 -2.12 -2.52
CA SER A 18 -0.15 -3.11 -2.69
C SER A 18 0.74 -3.24 -1.45
N LEU A 19 1.10 -2.12 -0.79
CA LEU A 19 1.82 -2.16 0.49
C LEU A 19 0.99 -2.85 1.57
N THR A 20 -0.29 -2.50 1.71
CA THR A 20 -1.19 -3.15 2.67
C THR A 20 -1.25 -4.66 2.44
N GLN A 21 -1.37 -5.14 1.20
CA GLN A 21 -1.39 -6.59 0.92
C GLN A 21 -0.10 -7.29 1.37
N VAL A 22 1.06 -6.70 1.09
CA VAL A 22 2.36 -7.26 1.51
C VAL A 22 2.45 -7.31 3.02
N PHE A 23 2.07 -6.24 3.72
CA PHE A 23 2.09 -6.22 5.17
C PHE A 23 1.05 -7.15 5.80
N SER A 24 -0.12 -7.29 5.19
CA SER A 24 -1.18 -8.22 5.63
C SER A 24 -0.75 -9.67 5.57
N TYR A 25 0.18 -10.03 4.68
CA TYR A 25 0.76 -11.37 4.65
C TYR A 25 1.43 -11.76 5.97
N PHE A 26 2.12 -10.80 6.60
CA PHE A 26 2.88 -11.03 7.84
C PHE A 26 2.09 -10.67 9.10
N LEU A 27 1.36 -9.55 9.09
CA LEU A 27 0.70 -9.01 10.28
C LEU A 27 -0.78 -9.37 10.38
N LEU A 28 -1.37 -9.99 9.35
CA LEU A 28 -2.81 -10.26 9.27
C LEU A 28 -3.61 -8.98 9.58
N PHE A 29 -4.42 -8.96 10.65
CA PHE A 29 -5.20 -7.81 11.10
C PHE A 29 -4.35 -6.62 11.55
N GLY A 30 -3.12 -6.85 12.05
CA GLY A 30 -2.21 -5.79 12.51
C GLY A 30 -1.74 -4.85 11.39
N ALA A 31 -1.87 -5.27 10.13
CA ALA A 31 -1.52 -4.44 8.98
C ALA A 31 -2.43 -3.22 8.81
N ILE A 32 -3.71 -3.32 9.24
CA ILE A 32 -4.69 -2.22 9.10
C ILE A 32 -4.30 -1.01 9.96
N PRO A 33 -4.14 -1.11 11.30
CA PRO A 33 -3.79 0.04 12.12
C PRO A 33 -2.39 0.58 11.78
N MET A 34 -1.44 -0.29 11.45
CA MET A 34 -0.09 0.13 11.05
C MET A 34 -0.10 0.94 9.75
N MET A 35 -0.76 0.43 8.70
CA MET A 35 -0.85 1.18 7.44
C MET A 35 -1.71 2.43 7.59
N TYR A 36 -2.75 2.41 8.42
CA TYR A 36 -3.53 3.61 8.71
C TYR A 36 -2.68 4.70 9.37
N GLN A 37 -1.86 4.36 10.37
CA GLN A 37 -0.91 5.28 10.98
C GLN A 37 0.14 5.78 9.99
N PHE A 38 0.71 4.88 9.18
CA PHE A 38 1.68 5.24 8.14
C PHE A 38 1.11 6.24 7.15
N ILE A 39 -0.10 5.99 6.64
CA ILE A 39 -0.76 6.90 5.70
C ILE A 39 -1.15 8.22 6.39
N ASN A 40 -1.57 8.18 7.66
CA ASN A 40 -1.84 9.41 8.43
C ASN A 40 -0.59 10.25 8.70
N GLN A 41 0.59 9.65 8.79
CA GLN A 41 1.83 10.42 8.86
C GLN A 41 2.14 11.09 7.52
N ILE A 42 1.83 10.44 6.40
CA ILE A 42 2.00 11.01 5.05
C ILE A 42 0.95 12.09 4.76
N LEU A 43 -0.29 11.91 5.19
CA LEU A 43 -1.44 12.79 4.93
C LEU A 43 -1.90 13.52 6.19
N TYR A 44 -0.97 13.97 7.03
CA TYR A 44 -1.26 14.49 8.36
C TYR A 44 -2.24 15.68 8.34
N LYS A 45 -2.17 16.55 7.32
CA LYS A 45 -3.03 17.73 7.21
C LYS A 45 -4.37 17.48 6.53
N LYS A 46 -4.57 16.33 5.87
CA LYS A 46 -5.78 16.03 5.08
C LYS A 46 -6.72 15.08 5.83
N LYS A 47 -7.52 15.64 6.74
CA LYS A 47 -8.49 14.91 7.60
C LYS A 47 -9.96 15.10 7.23
N THR A 48 -10.25 15.63 6.04
CA THR A 48 -11.64 15.78 5.56
C THR A 48 -12.29 14.40 5.41
N GLU A 49 -13.61 14.32 5.56
CA GLU A 49 -14.39 13.09 5.40
C GLU A 49 -14.06 12.31 4.11
N ALA A 50 -13.90 13.02 2.99
CA ALA A 50 -13.50 12.42 1.71
C ALA A 50 -12.12 11.73 1.78
N TRP A 51 -11.17 12.28 2.53
CA TRP A 51 -9.83 11.71 2.72
C TRP A 51 -9.86 10.51 3.66
N GLU A 52 -10.65 10.55 4.73
CA GLU A 52 -10.81 9.41 5.63
C GLU A 52 -11.50 8.24 4.92
N ASN A 53 -12.55 8.52 4.14
CA ASN A 53 -13.19 7.50 3.30
C ASN A 53 -12.22 6.94 2.26
N TYR A 54 -11.41 7.77 1.62
CA TYR A 54 -10.41 7.33 0.65
C TYR A 54 -9.37 6.38 1.27
N LYS A 55 -8.78 6.76 2.41
CA LYS A 55 -7.79 5.95 3.15
C LYS A 55 -8.41 4.67 3.68
N GLY A 56 -9.52 4.77 4.43
CA GLY A 56 -10.18 3.64 5.06
C GLY A 56 -10.66 2.63 4.03
N THR A 57 -11.27 3.10 2.93
CA THR A 57 -11.74 2.21 1.87
C THR A 57 -10.59 1.50 1.15
N ALA A 58 -9.47 2.19 0.88
CA ALA A 58 -8.29 1.58 0.29
C ALA A 58 -7.75 0.44 1.16
N LEU A 59 -7.58 0.71 2.45
CA LEU A 59 -7.03 -0.23 3.43
C LEU A 59 -7.93 -1.43 3.63
N LEU A 60 -9.22 -1.22 3.86
CA LEU A 60 -10.18 -2.28 4.12
C LEU A 60 -10.37 -3.18 2.91
N ARG A 61 -10.49 -2.61 1.70
CA ARG A 61 -10.59 -3.41 0.46
C ARG A 61 -9.31 -4.19 0.21
N SER A 62 -8.15 -3.56 0.42
CA SER A 62 -6.87 -4.24 0.25
C SER A 62 -6.69 -5.39 1.24
N PHE A 63 -7.04 -5.16 2.50
CA PHE A 63 -7.00 -6.18 3.53
C PHE A 63 -7.93 -7.35 3.19
N ALA A 64 -9.18 -7.07 2.81
CA ALA A 64 -10.13 -8.09 2.39
C ALA A 64 -9.59 -8.93 1.21
N LEU A 65 -8.99 -8.29 0.20
CA LEU A 65 -8.40 -8.98 -0.95
C LEU A 65 -7.16 -9.81 -0.58
N SER A 66 -6.38 -9.36 0.40
CA SER A 66 -5.21 -10.12 0.88
C SER A 66 -5.60 -11.48 1.46
N THR A 67 -6.80 -11.61 2.05
CA THR A 67 -7.26 -12.88 2.63
C THR A 67 -7.37 -14.02 1.62
N MET A 68 -7.47 -13.70 0.32
CA MET A 68 -7.59 -14.69 -0.74
C MET A 68 -6.29 -15.45 -1.04
N TRP A 69 -5.13 -14.93 -0.64
CA TRP A 69 -3.83 -15.52 -0.97
C TRP A 69 -2.88 -15.65 0.23
N VAL A 70 -3.26 -15.15 1.39
CA VAL A 70 -2.45 -15.21 2.61
C VAL A 70 -2.56 -16.60 3.25
N VAL A 71 -1.43 -17.30 3.28
CA VAL A 71 -1.28 -18.64 3.89
C VAL A 71 -1.49 -18.60 5.40
N SER A 72 -1.28 -17.45 6.03
CA SER A 72 -1.38 -17.25 7.48
C SER A 72 -2.82 -17.38 8.02
N ILE A 73 -3.84 -17.52 7.16
CA ILE A 73 -5.24 -17.71 7.58
C ILE A 73 -5.52 -19.22 7.73
N PRO A 74 -5.85 -19.71 8.94
CA PRO A 74 -6.08 -21.14 9.17
C PRO A 74 -7.17 -21.73 8.26
N SER A 75 -8.22 -20.96 7.98
CA SER A 75 -9.33 -21.37 7.11
C SER A 75 -8.88 -21.69 5.68
N PHE A 76 -7.87 -20.99 5.15
CA PHE A 76 -7.35 -21.23 3.81
C PHE A 76 -6.57 -22.57 3.74
N ILE A 77 -5.67 -22.79 4.70
CA ILE A 77 -4.90 -24.05 4.79
C ILE A 77 -5.85 -25.23 4.95
N PHE A 78 -6.86 -25.13 5.83
CA PHE A 78 -7.83 -26.20 6.06
C PHE A 78 -8.62 -26.54 4.79
N ALA A 79 -9.05 -25.54 4.02
CA ALA A 79 -9.74 -25.77 2.74
C ALA A 79 -8.84 -26.45 1.70
N VAL A 80 -7.57 -26.03 1.60
CA VAL A 80 -6.59 -26.65 0.69
C VAL A 80 -6.33 -28.12 1.07
N GLU A 81 -6.16 -28.39 2.36
CA GLU A 81 -5.90 -29.74 2.89
C GLU A 81 -7.09 -30.67 2.68
N THR A 82 -8.31 -30.22 3.03
CA THR A 82 -9.55 -30.99 2.82
C THR A 82 -9.85 -31.28 1.35
N MET A 83 -9.50 -30.36 0.44
CA MET A 83 -9.67 -30.55 -1.00
C MET A 83 -8.52 -31.32 -1.67
N ASN A 84 -7.49 -31.75 -0.93
CA ASN A 84 -6.26 -32.33 -1.50
C ASN A 84 -5.66 -31.48 -2.64
N ALA A 85 -5.81 -30.15 -2.56
CA ALA A 85 -5.38 -29.24 -3.59
C ALA A 85 -3.90 -28.86 -3.39
N SER A 86 -3.20 -28.54 -4.49
CA SER A 86 -1.82 -28.04 -4.38
C SER A 86 -1.81 -26.62 -3.79
N LEU A 87 -1.18 -26.48 -2.64
CA LEU A 87 -1.07 -25.22 -1.89
C LEU A 87 -0.50 -24.08 -2.75
N TRP A 88 0.53 -24.35 -3.54
CA TRP A 88 1.13 -23.35 -4.42
C TRP A 88 0.17 -22.85 -5.51
N ILE A 89 -0.63 -23.75 -6.09
CA ILE A 89 -1.59 -23.39 -7.15
C ILE A 89 -2.71 -22.54 -6.56
N CYS A 90 -3.21 -22.90 -5.37
CA CYS A 90 -4.25 -22.13 -4.69
C CYS A 90 -3.77 -20.72 -4.33
N ILE A 91 -2.53 -20.56 -3.85
CA ILE A 91 -1.94 -19.24 -3.57
C ILE A 91 -1.87 -18.40 -4.84
N LEU A 92 -1.40 -18.99 -5.95
CA LEU A 92 -1.24 -18.28 -7.21
C LEU A 92 -2.58 -17.82 -7.80
N GLN A 93 -3.62 -18.66 -7.69
CA GLN A 93 -4.98 -18.32 -8.08
C GLN A 93 -5.56 -17.20 -7.20
N GLY A 94 -5.42 -17.33 -5.88
CA GLY A 94 -5.85 -16.32 -4.92
C GLY A 94 -5.16 -14.98 -5.15
N PHE A 95 -3.86 -15.01 -5.44
CA PHE A 95 -3.09 -13.82 -5.77
C PHE A 95 -3.58 -13.17 -7.06
N GLY A 96 -3.83 -13.97 -8.11
CA GLY A 96 -4.43 -13.49 -9.36
C GLY A 96 -5.78 -12.79 -9.14
N ILE A 97 -6.66 -13.39 -8.33
CA ILE A 97 -7.95 -12.79 -7.96
C ILE A 97 -7.75 -11.48 -7.18
N SER A 98 -6.80 -11.45 -6.24
CA SER A 98 -6.47 -10.27 -5.46
C SER A 98 -5.99 -9.10 -6.35
N VAL A 99 -5.16 -9.39 -7.36
CA VAL A 99 -4.70 -8.40 -8.34
C VAL A 99 -5.86 -7.86 -9.16
N CYS A 100 -6.73 -8.74 -9.67
CA CYS A 100 -7.94 -8.33 -10.40
C CYS A 100 -8.86 -7.46 -9.53
N GLY A 101 -9.11 -7.87 -8.28
CA GLY A 101 -9.89 -7.10 -7.31
C GLY A 101 -9.28 -5.74 -7.00
N THR A 102 -7.94 -5.65 -6.96
CA THR A 102 -7.22 -4.39 -6.75
C THR A 102 -7.40 -3.43 -7.92
N MET A 103 -7.33 -3.94 -9.16
CA MET A 103 -7.60 -3.16 -10.36
C MET A 103 -9.04 -2.62 -10.38
N ILE A 104 -10.01 -3.45 -10.01
CA ILE A 104 -11.42 -3.05 -9.88
C ILE A 104 -11.56 -1.99 -8.78
N ALA A 105 -10.93 -2.17 -7.61
CA ALA A 105 -11.01 -1.21 -6.52
C ALA A 105 -10.44 0.17 -6.91
N VAL A 106 -9.35 0.20 -7.67
CA VAL A 106 -8.78 1.45 -8.22
C VAL A 106 -9.75 2.12 -9.19
N LEU A 107 -10.45 1.34 -10.02
CA LEU A 107 -11.46 1.86 -10.95
C LEU A 107 -12.68 2.42 -10.20
N PHE A 108 -13.15 1.75 -9.14
CA PHE A 108 -14.20 2.29 -8.26
C PHE A 108 -13.75 3.56 -7.54
N SER A 109 -12.49 3.64 -7.11
CA SER A 109 -11.96 4.87 -6.50
C SER A 109 -12.04 6.06 -7.45
N TYR A 110 -11.89 5.87 -8.76
CA TYR A 110 -12.05 6.94 -9.75
C TYR A 110 -13.49 7.47 -9.81
N PHE A 111 -14.48 6.58 -9.79
CA PHE A 111 -15.89 6.99 -9.74
C PHE A 111 -16.22 7.70 -8.42
N GLN A 112 -15.63 7.25 -7.32
CA GLN A 112 -15.85 7.82 -6.00
C GLN A 112 -15.22 9.22 -5.86
N GLU A 113 -14.04 9.43 -6.44
CA GLU A 113 -13.40 10.76 -6.55
C GLU A 113 -14.30 11.75 -7.30
N LYS A 114 -14.94 11.30 -8.40
CA LYS A 114 -15.89 12.11 -9.18
C LYS A 114 -17.18 12.42 -8.40
N HIS A 115 -17.66 11.50 -7.58
CA HIS A 115 -18.87 11.68 -6.76
C HIS A 115 -18.65 12.70 -5.62
N TYR A 116 -17.47 12.72 -5.01
CA TYR A 116 -17.16 13.66 -3.92
C TYR A 116 -16.79 15.07 -4.41
N GLY A 117 -16.50 15.25 -5.71
CA GLY A 117 -16.17 16.57 -6.28
C GLY A 117 -14.86 17.17 -5.75
N VAL A 118 -14.01 16.37 -5.10
CA VAL A 118 -12.73 16.80 -4.51
C VAL A 118 -11.58 16.39 -5.42
N ASN A 119 -10.69 17.32 -5.74
CA ASN A 119 -9.45 17.04 -6.46
C ASN A 119 -8.42 16.38 -5.53
N LEU A 120 -8.57 15.08 -5.25
CA LEU A 120 -7.66 14.31 -4.40
C LEU A 120 -6.23 14.33 -4.97
N THR A 121 -6.09 14.33 -6.29
CA THR A 121 -4.77 14.41 -6.95
C THR A 121 -3.99 15.68 -6.59
N TYR A 122 -4.64 16.85 -6.56
CA TYR A 122 -3.97 18.10 -6.20
C TYR A 122 -3.57 18.13 -4.72
N GLY A 123 -4.49 17.74 -3.83
CA GLY A 123 -4.19 17.68 -2.40
C GLY A 123 -3.09 16.68 -2.04
N LEU A 124 -2.96 15.59 -2.81
CA LEU A 124 -1.88 14.62 -2.65
C LEU A 124 -0.53 15.18 -3.14
N GLN A 125 -0.51 15.85 -4.29
CA GLN A 125 0.71 16.44 -4.85
C GLN A 125 1.27 17.54 -3.94
N ASP A 126 0.38 18.37 -3.39
CA ASP A 126 0.70 19.43 -2.43
C ASP A 126 1.38 18.86 -1.18
N GLU A 127 0.79 17.83 -0.56
CA GLU A 127 1.35 17.21 0.65
C GLU A 127 2.68 16.49 0.36
N ILE A 128 2.77 15.76 -0.76
CA ILE A 128 4.02 15.08 -1.17
C ILE A 128 5.12 16.10 -1.47
N ALA A 129 4.79 17.22 -2.11
CA ALA A 129 5.73 18.30 -2.39
C ALA A 129 6.23 18.93 -1.08
N GLU A 130 5.35 19.17 -0.11
CA GLU A 130 5.72 19.69 1.20
C GLU A 130 6.68 18.75 1.94
N ILE A 131 6.40 17.44 1.94
CA ILE A 131 7.29 16.43 2.55
C ILE A 131 8.66 16.42 1.85
N LEU A 132 8.69 16.57 0.52
CA LEU A 132 9.93 16.60 -0.24
C LEU A 132 10.74 17.88 -0.04
N LEU A 133 10.09 19.02 0.21
CA LEU A 133 10.76 20.28 0.54
C LEU A 133 11.47 20.21 1.91
N HIS A 134 10.90 19.47 2.85
CA HIS A 134 11.52 19.22 4.16
C HIS A 134 12.48 18.01 4.17
N ALA A 135 12.58 17.27 3.06
CA ALA A 135 13.46 16.13 2.96
C ALA A 135 14.85 16.54 2.47
N ASP A 136 15.88 15.88 2.99
CA ASP A 136 17.28 16.15 2.61
C ASP A 136 17.47 16.17 1.10
N PRO A 137 18.32 17.09 0.59
CA PRO A 137 18.61 17.20 -0.84
C PRO A 137 19.08 15.86 -1.41
N ILE A 138 18.76 15.62 -2.68
CA ILE A 138 18.94 14.31 -3.33
C ILE A 138 20.41 13.82 -3.29
N GLU A 139 21.34 14.77 -3.29
CA GLU A 139 22.79 14.52 -3.18
C GLU A 139 23.17 14.02 -1.77
N GLU A 140 22.64 14.63 -0.70
CA GLU A 140 22.85 14.13 0.66
C GLU A 140 22.20 12.77 0.88
N ARG A 141 21.03 12.53 0.29
CA ARG A 141 20.35 11.24 0.40
C ARG A 141 21.14 10.12 -0.26
N LYS A 142 21.71 10.36 -1.45
CA LYS A 142 22.61 9.41 -2.12
C LYS A 142 23.87 9.17 -1.30
N LYS A 143 24.47 10.22 -0.74
CA LYS A 143 25.65 10.13 0.12
C LYS A 143 25.35 9.28 1.37
N LYS A 144 24.23 9.53 2.06
CA LYS A 144 23.78 8.74 3.22
C LYS A 144 23.50 7.27 2.87
N VAL A 145 22.92 6.99 1.70
CA VAL A 145 22.70 5.60 1.23
C VAL A 145 24.03 4.90 0.92
N ILE A 146 24.98 5.60 0.28
CA ILE A 146 26.32 5.07 0.02
C ILE A 146 27.08 4.84 1.33
N GLU A 147 27.05 5.79 2.25
CA GLU A 147 27.64 5.66 3.60
C GLU A 147 27.00 4.52 4.38
N PHE A 148 25.68 4.34 4.30
CA PHE A 148 24.99 3.22 4.93
C PHE A 148 25.44 1.88 4.34
N ILE A 149 25.48 1.75 3.01
CA ILE A 149 25.98 0.52 2.35
C ILE A 149 27.43 0.25 2.77
N PHE A 150 28.27 1.28 2.80
CA PHE A 150 29.68 1.15 3.17
C PHE A 150 29.85 0.75 4.64
N LEU A 151 29.16 1.43 5.57
CA LEU A 151 29.16 1.09 6.99
C LEU A 151 28.62 -0.32 7.26
N PHE A 152 27.59 -0.76 6.53
CA PHE A 152 27.00 -2.08 6.70
C PHE A 152 27.87 -3.21 6.14
N GLN A 153 28.68 -2.93 5.11
CA GLN A 153 29.67 -3.87 4.57
C GLN A 153 30.96 -3.91 5.40
N VAL A 154 31.39 -2.77 5.96
CA VAL A 154 32.64 -2.67 6.74
C VAL A 154 32.47 -3.18 8.18
N LYS A 155 31.27 -3.09 8.78
CA LYS A 155 31.02 -3.55 10.16
C LYS A 155 30.66 -5.04 10.27
N LYS A 156 30.98 -5.83 9.24
CA LYS A 156 30.73 -7.27 9.16
C LYS A 156 31.97 -8.14 9.44
N VAL A 157 32.97 -7.58 10.13
CA VAL A 157 34.17 -8.26 10.64
C VAL A 157 34.22 -8.13 12.16
#